data_AF-A0A524NIP8-F1
#
_entry.id   AF-A0A524NIP8-F1
#
_cell.length_a   1.000
_cell.length_b   1.000
_cell.length_c   1.000
_cell.angle_alpha   90.00
_cell.angle_beta   90.00
_cell.angle_gamma   90.00
#
_symmetry.space_group_name_H-M   'P 1'
#
loop_
_entity.id
_entity.type
_entity.pdbx_description
1 polymer ?
#
loop_
_entity_poly.entity_id
_entity_poly.type
_entity_poly.pdbx_seq_one_letter_code
_entity_poly.pdbx_strand_id
1 'polypeptide(L)'
;MAESKERYLEEEAMQKSILRQYEILRPEGIVCHTFWHGPDSDIYNDLYVNNHRDNDVRMLFGDYFDQLLIQFYKEFETGDSIIYLGKKRAGLPT
;
A
#
# COMPACT_ATOMS: atom_id res chain seq x y z
N MET A 1 -9.98 23.91 8.02
CA MET A 1 -9.88 23.01 9.19
C MET A 1 -10.93 21.90 9.06
N ALA A 2 -10.82 21.06 8.03
CA ALA A 2 -11.69 19.89 7.82
C ALA A 2 -10.96 18.74 7.08
N GLU A 3 -9.63 18.76 6.99
CA GLU A 3 -8.86 17.78 6.20
C GLU A 3 -8.35 16.59 7.02
N SER A 4 -8.51 16.59 8.35
CA SER A 4 -7.90 15.56 9.18
C SER A 4 -8.77 14.32 9.39
N LYS A 5 -10.10 14.39 9.31
CA LYS A 5 -10.96 13.27 9.76
C LYS A 5 -11.11 12.15 8.72
N GLU A 6 -11.02 12.48 7.44
CA GLU A 6 -11.22 11.51 6.34
C GLU A 6 -9.97 10.64 6.13
N ARG A 7 -8.77 11.22 6.17
CA ARG A 7 -7.50 10.46 6.02
C ARG A 7 -7.33 9.34 7.05
N TYR A 8 -7.67 9.56 8.31
CA TYR A 8 -7.58 8.51 9.34
C TYR A 8 -8.57 7.36 9.11
N LEU A 9 -9.78 7.64 8.59
CA LEU A 9 -10.76 6.61 8.25
C LEU A 9 -10.29 5.74 7.08
N GLU A 10 -9.65 6.35 6.07
CA GLU A 10 -9.06 5.65 4.94
C GLU A 10 -7.82 4.82 5.32
N GLU A 11 -6.95 5.37 6.18
CA GLU A 11 -5.77 4.66 6.70
C GLU A 11 -6.18 3.44 7.54
N GLU A 12 -7.16 3.57 8.43
CA GLU A 12 -7.65 2.45 9.25
C GLU A 12 -8.28 1.35 8.38
N ALA A 13 -9.05 1.73 7.35
CA ALA A 13 -9.63 0.78 6.41
C ALA A 13 -8.54 0.07 5.60
N MET A 14 -7.50 0.78 5.17
CA MET A 14 -6.36 0.21 4.46
C MET A 14 -5.60 -0.80 5.34
N GLN A 15 -5.29 -0.44 6.59
CA GLN A 15 -4.64 -1.34 7.55
C GLN A 15 -5.46 -2.60 7.79
N LYS A 16 -6.78 -2.47 7.99
CA LYS A 16 -7.70 -3.61 8.13
C LYS A 16 -7.71 -4.50 6.89
N SER A 17 -7.69 -3.91 5.70
CA SER A 17 -7.62 -4.65 4.43
C SER A 17 -6.33 -5.47 4.33
N ILE A 18 -5.19 -4.89 4.71
CA ILE A 18 -3.88 -5.56 4.66
C ILE A 18 -3.79 -6.68 5.69
N LEU A 19 -4.26 -6.44 6.92
CA LEU A 19 -4.40 -7.48 7.94
C LEU A 19 -5.27 -8.63 7.41
N ARG A 20 -6.41 -8.33 6.79
CA ARG A 20 -7.29 -9.37 6.25
C ARG A 20 -6.61 -10.19 5.16
N GLN A 21 -5.82 -9.57 4.29
CA GLN A 21 -5.02 -10.28 3.28
C GLN A 21 -3.97 -11.19 3.93
N TYR A 22 -3.28 -10.70 4.97
CA TYR A 22 -2.34 -11.49 5.75
C TYR A 22 -3.02 -12.74 6.35
N GLU A 23 -4.20 -12.58 6.95
CA GLU A 23 -4.95 -13.68 7.58
C GLU A 23 -5.34 -14.79 6.59
N ILE A 24 -5.83 -14.42 5.40
CA ILE A 24 -6.36 -15.40 4.43
C ILE A 24 -5.28 -16.05 3.56
N LEU A 25 -4.10 -15.44 3.48
CA LEU A 25 -2.99 -15.99 2.70
C LEU A 25 -2.45 -17.26 3.36
N ARG A 26 -2.15 -18.26 2.52
CA ARG A 26 -1.43 -19.47 2.95
C ARG A 26 -0.04 -19.09 3.47
N PRO A 27 0.59 -19.92 4.32
CA PRO A 27 2.01 -19.79 4.63
C PRO A 27 2.84 -19.65 3.35
N GLU A 28 3.86 -18.80 3.37
CA GLU A 28 4.68 -18.41 2.21
C GLU A 28 3.90 -17.73 1.06
N GLY A 29 2.64 -17.36 1.28
CA GLY A 29 1.82 -16.63 0.29
C GLY A 29 2.40 -15.26 -0.04
N ILE A 30 2.18 -14.79 -1.27
CA ILE A 30 2.71 -13.53 -1.79
C ILE A 30 1.54 -12.57 -2.08
N VAL A 31 1.67 -11.32 -1.66
CA VAL A 31 0.84 -10.20 -2.14
C VAL A 31 1.55 -9.47 -3.27
N CYS A 32 0.76 -8.96 -4.20
CA CYS A 32 1.21 -8.12 -5.31
C CYS A 32 0.24 -6.95 -5.44
N HIS A 33 0.74 -5.73 -5.24
CA HIS A 33 -0.05 -4.52 -5.31
C HIS A 33 0.66 -3.46 -6.14
N THR A 34 -0.13 -2.62 -6.80
CA THR A 34 0.34 -1.45 -7.52
C THR A 34 -0.23 -0.19 -6.88
N PHE A 35 0.57 0.85 -6.80
CA PHE A 35 0.19 2.16 -6.26
C PHE A 35 0.65 3.25 -7.20
N TRP A 36 -0.08 4.35 -7.24
CA TRP A 36 0.44 5.56 -7.88
C TRP A 36 1.45 6.22 -6.94
N HIS A 37 2.57 6.64 -7.51
CA HIS A 37 3.65 7.30 -6.81
C HIS A 37 3.41 8.81 -6.79
N GLY A 38 3.35 9.38 -5.59
CA GLY A 38 3.20 10.81 -5.43
C GLY A 38 3.27 11.24 -3.97
N PRO A 39 3.48 12.53 -3.71
CA PRO A 39 3.70 13.02 -2.36
C PRO A 39 2.42 13.14 -1.52
N ASP A 40 1.25 13.29 -2.15
CA ASP A 40 -0.03 13.60 -1.52
C ASP A 40 -1.20 12.99 -2.31
N SER A 41 -2.38 12.92 -1.70
CA SER A 41 -3.61 12.55 -2.39
C SER A 41 -4.03 13.63 -3.40
N ASP A 42 -4.55 13.22 -4.56
CA ASP A 42 -4.99 14.14 -5.61
C ASP A 42 -6.42 13.82 -6.07
N ILE A 43 -7.10 14.76 -6.72
CA ILE A 43 -8.36 14.52 -7.43
C ILE A 43 -8.04 14.42 -8.92
N TYR A 44 -8.08 13.21 -9.45
CA TYR A 44 -7.87 12.97 -10.88
C TYR A 44 -9.19 12.54 -11.52
N ASN A 45 -9.69 13.32 -12.48
CA ASN A 45 -10.99 13.07 -13.15
C ASN A 45 -12.16 12.85 -12.17
N ASP A 46 -12.31 13.73 -11.18
CA ASP A 46 -13.31 13.65 -10.10
C ASP A 46 -13.19 12.41 -9.18
N LEU A 47 -12.10 11.64 -9.29
CA LEU A 47 -11.78 10.53 -8.39
C LEU A 47 -10.68 10.94 -7.42
N TYR A 48 -10.90 10.66 -6.14
CA TYR A 48 -9.85 10.77 -5.13
C TYR A 48 -8.83 9.65 -5.32
N VAL A 49 -7.56 10.05 -5.43
CA VAL A 49 -6.42 9.19 -5.64
C VAL A 49 -5.50 9.33 -4.43
N ASN A 50 -5.30 8.24 -3.70
CA ASN A 50 -4.33 8.20 -2.62
C ASN A 50 -2.96 7.80 -3.20
N ASN A 51 -2.11 8.80 -3.48
CA ASN A 51 -0.76 8.51 -3.92
C ASN A 51 0.12 8.11 -2.73
N HIS A 52 1.07 7.22 -2.98
CA HIS A 52 1.97 6.73 -1.94
C HIS A 52 3.41 6.95 -2.34
N ARG A 53 4.27 7.30 -1.37
CA ARG A 53 5.72 7.16 -1.55
C ARG A 53 6.12 5.72 -1.27
N ASP A 54 7.28 5.33 -1.78
CA ASP A 54 7.79 3.97 -1.57
C ASP A 54 7.98 3.66 -0.07
N ASN A 55 8.43 4.64 0.72
CA ASN A 55 8.53 4.51 2.18
C ASN A 55 7.17 4.25 2.85
N ASP A 56 6.10 4.89 2.37
CA ASP A 56 4.76 4.70 2.92
C ASP A 56 4.26 3.29 2.60
N VAL A 57 4.48 2.80 1.37
CA VAL A 57 4.18 1.42 0.99
C VAL A 57 4.96 0.42 1.84
N ARG A 58 6.25 0.67 2.09
CA ARG A 58 7.08 -0.19 2.95
C ARG A 58 6.54 -0.26 4.37
N MET A 59 6.20 0.88 4.96
CA MET A 59 5.65 0.96 6.31
C MET A 59 4.29 0.27 6.39
N LEU A 60 3.44 0.47 5.39
CA LEU A 60 2.08 -0.04 5.35
C LEU A 60 2.01 -1.58 5.33
N PHE A 61 2.97 -2.25 4.69
CA PHE A 61 3.01 -3.71 4.60
C PHE A 61 4.03 -4.39 5.53
N GLY A 62 4.99 -3.65 6.10
CA GLY A 62 6.17 -4.21 6.78
C GLY A 62 5.87 -5.04 8.03
N ASP A 63 4.77 -4.75 8.73
CA ASP A 63 4.36 -5.52 9.90
C ASP A 63 3.88 -6.93 9.53
N TYR A 64 3.39 -7.11 8.30
CA TYR A 64 2.71 -8.33 7.84
C TYR A 64 3.49 -9.12 6.79
N PHE A 65 4.32 -8.44 5.98
CA PHE A 65 4.97 -9.02 4.81
C PHE A 65 6.47 -8.70 4.77
N ASP A 66 7.29 -9.72 4.50
CA ASP A 66 8.69 -9.54 4.14
C ASP A 66 8.74 -9.04 2.69
N GLN A 67 9.26 -7.84 2.47
CA GLN A 67 9.36 -7.28 1.12
C GLN A 67 10.28 -8.13 0.24
N LEU A 68 9.76 -8.56 -0.90
CA LEU A 68 10.52 -9.20 -1.97
C LEU A 68 10.91 -8.21 -3.06
N LEU A 69 10.01 -7.28 -3.40
CA LEU A 69 10.21 -6.33 -4.47
C LEU A 69 9.51 -5.02 -4.15
N ILE A 70 10.17 -3.92 -4.50
CA ILE A 70 9.50 -2.65 -4.75
C ILE A 70 10.22 -1.97 -5.89
N GLN A 71 9.48 -1.63 -6.94
CA GLN A 71 10.04 -1.02 -8.15
C GLN A 71 9.11 0.05 -8.68
N PHE A 72 9.73 1.09 -9.23
CA PHE A 72 9.01 2.08 -10.02
C PHE A 72 8.86 1.57 -11.45
N TYR A 73 7.68 1.73 -12.01
CA TYR A 73 7.42 1.46 -13.42
C TYR A 73 6.65 2.63 -14.03
N LYS A 74 6.53 2.59 -15.37
CA LYS A 74 5.78 3.57 -16.14
C LYS A 74 4.40 3.01 -16.45
N GLU A 75 3.37 3.54 -15.81
CA GLU A 75 1.98 3.28 -16.19
C GLU A 75 1.53 4.31 -17.23
N PHE A 76 1.77 5.59 -16.97
CA PHE A 76 1.57 6.71 -17.89
C PHE A 76 2.87 7.50 -18.10
N GLU A 77 3.54 7.89 -17.01
CA GLU A 77 4.80 8.64 -16.99
C GLU A 77 5.93 7.85 -16.32
N THR A 78 7.18 8.21 -16.59
CA THR A 78 8.30 7.44 -16.02
C THR A 78 8.35 7.61 -14.50
N GLY A 79 8.07 6.52 -13.76
CA GLY A 79 8.19 6.47 -12.31
C GLY A 79 6.93 6.93 -11.56
N ASP A 80 5.80 6.98 -12.26
CA ASP A 80 4.49 7.37 -11.73
C ASP A 80 3.78 6.25 -10.96
N SER A 81 4.24 5.01 -11.08
CA SER A 81 3.65 3.87 -10.38
C SER A 81 4.70 3.02 -9.68
N ILE A 82 4.29 2.42 -8.57
CA ILE A 82 5.05 1.48 -7.75
C ILE A 82 4.40 0.12 -7.87
N ILE A 83 5.21 -0.92 -8.09
CA ILE A 83 4.80 -2.31 -7.84
C ILE A 83 5.47 -2.80 -6.56
N TYR A 84 4.69 -3.43 -5.68
CA TYR A 84 5.15 -4.05 -4.44
C TYR A 84 4.86 -5.55 -4.45
N LEU A 85 5.86 -6.35 -4.09
CA LEU A 85 5.71 -7.76 -3.76
C LEU A 85 6.15 -8.00 -2.31
N GLY A 86 5.30 -8.66 -1.54
CA GLY A 86 5.57 -9.03 -0.16
C GLY A 86 5.22 -10.49 0.10
N LYS A 87 6.12 -11.23 0.75
CA LYS A 87 5.84 -12.59 1.23
C LYS A 87 5.29 -12.53 2.64
N LYS A 88 4.24 -13.28 2.94
CA LYS A 88 3.64 -13.36 4.28
C LYS A 88 4.70 -13.70 5.32
N ARG A 89 4.82 -12.89 6.38
CA ARG A 89 5.72 -13.17 7.51
C ARG A 89 5.21 -14.35 8.33
N ALA A 90 6.12 -15.21 8.76
CA ALA A 90 5.78 -16.31 9.66
C ALA A 90 5.55 -15.78 11.08
N GLY A 91 4.40 -16.13 11.69
CA GLY A 91 4.02 -15.69 13.04
C GLY A 91 3.13 -14.45 13.04
N LEU A 92 2.32 -14.29 14.10
CA LEU A 92 1.41 -13.15 14.23
C LEU A 92 2.22 -11.83 14.25
N PRO A 93 1.78 -10.79 13.50
CA PRO A 93 2.33 -9.44 13.60
C PRO A 93 2.28 -8.97 15.06
N THR A 94 3.40 -8.43 15.55
CA THR A 94 3.53 -7.87 16.92
C THR A 94 3.06 -6.42 16.99
#